data_AF-A0A1L6RCZ1-F1
#
_entry.id   AF-A0A1L6RCZ1-F1
#
_cell.length_a   1.000
_cell.length_b   1.000
_cell.length_c   1.000
_cell.angle_alpha   90.00
_cell.angle_beta   90.00
_cell.angle_gamma   90.00
#
_symmetry.space_group_name_H-M   'P 1'
#
loop_
_entity.id
_entity.type
_entity.pdbx_description
1 polymer ?
#
loop_
_entity_poly.entity_id
_entity_poly.type
_entity_poly.pdbx_seq_one_letter_code
_entity_poly.pdbx_strand_id
1 'polypeptide(L)'
;MNFIKRAGITLWSRKGRTVLLVITASVVLMFVMAGLIIQNAALMSAKTATNSIGSTVTLSQNREKMMQKMQKKMSSSSATTDQQPTFTQPTTTIAKVKKIAALSNVASYNISTSASVNASGFNAVSTSSASSQTGMGGPFGNSSSNGSIQINGVSTTAGSANFAAGTAKMISGRGIKASDENKNNVVIESELASANNLKVGDRIKFANTSDASKKTSVKVVGIYNAKTTTNGFSHQDPLNTIYASYTLSNELAGTEGKVSNVTYTMADSSKTKAFIKVAKQILND
;
A
#
# COMPACT_ATOMS: atom_id res chain seq x y z
N MET A 1 -50.14 -22.38 -46.47
CA MET A 1 -48.76 -22.62 -45.97
C MET A 1 -47.88 -23.30 -47.03
N ASN A 2 -47.62 -22.63 -48.17
CA ASN A 2 -46.80 -23.20 -49.26
C ASN A 2 -45.59 -22.34 -49.64
N PHE A 3 -45.36 -21.22 -48.95
CA PHE A 3 -44.28 -20.28 -49.27
C PHE A 3 -42.89 -20.83 -48.92
N ILE A 4 -42.73 -21.51 -47.78
CA ILE A 4 -41.45 -22.14 -47.37
C ILE A 4 -41.06 -23.28 -48.34
N LYS A 5 -42.02 -24.12 -48.73
CA LYS A 5 -41.80 -25.17 -49.75
C LYS A 5 -41.44 -24.58 -51.12
N ARG A 6 -42.16 -23.54 -51.56
CA ARG A 6 -41.86 -22.85 -52.83
C ARG A 6 -40.48 -22.16 -52.80
N ALA A 7 -40.11 -21.54 -51.68
CA ALA A 7 -38.79 -20.94 -51.48
C ALA A 7 -37.67 -21.98 -51.59
N GLY A 8 -37.80 -23.13 -50.94
CA GLY A 8 -36.82 -24.23 -51.02
C GLY A 8 -36.64 -24.76 -52.45
N ILE A 9 -37.73 -24.94 -53.20
CA ILE A 9 -37.69 -25.37 -54.60
C ILE A 9 -37.00 -24.30 -55.49
N THR A 10 -37.29 -23.02 -55.27
CA THR A 10 -36.64 -21.94 -56.02
C THR A 10 -35.13 -21.84 -55.75
N LEU A 11 -34.69 -22.08 -54.51
CA LEU A 11 -33.25 -22.18 -54.18
C LEU A 11 -32.58 -23.30 -54.98
N TRP A 12 -33.26 -24.46 -55.11
CA TRP A 12 -32.73 -25.63 -55.80
C TRP A 12 -32.78 -25.53 -57.33
N SER A 13 -33.71 -24.74 -57.88
CA SER A 13 -33.82 -24.48 -59.32
C SER A 13 -32.69 -23.60 -59.88
N ARG A 14 -32.12 -22.70 -59.05
CA ARG A 14 -31.08 -21.73 -59.46
C ARG A 14 -29.74 -21.98 -58.75
N LYS A 15 -29.24 -23.22 -58.83
CA LYS A 15 -28.09 -23.73 -58.06
C LYS A 15 -26.87 -22.78 -58.06
N GLY A 16 -26.43 -22.28 -59.21
CA GLY A 16 -25.26 -21.40 -59.29
C GLY A 16 -25.41 -20.07 -58.54
N ARG A 17 -26.51 -19.35 -58.76
CA ARG A 17 -26.77 -18.05 -58.12
C ARG A 17 -27.00 -18.19 -56.61
N THR A 18 -27.70 -19.24 -56.20
CA THR A 18 -27.96 -19.54 -54.78
C THR A 18 -26.65 -19.88 -54.06
N VAL A 19 -25.79 -20.73 -54.65
CA VAL A 19 -24.49 -21.10 -54.08
C VAL A 19 -23.58 -19.87 -53.94
N LEU A 20 -23.51 -19.03 -54.96
CA LEU A 20 -22.72 -17.79 -54.89
C LEU A 20 -23.17 -16.87 -53.74
N LEU A 21 -24.49 -16.71 -53.57
CA LEU A 21 -25.08 -15.87 -52.52
C LEU A 21 -24.84 -16.44 -51.12
N VAL A 22 -24.92 -17.76 -50.95
CA VAL A 22 -24.61 -18.42 -49.67
C VAL A 22 -23.14 -18.26 -49.31
N ILE A 23 -22.23 -18.38 -50.28
CA ILE A 23 -20.78 -18.19 -50.03
C ILE A 23 -20.50 -16.76 -49.58
N THR A 24 -21.01 -15.75 -50.29
CA THR A 24 -20.77 -14.35 -49.93
C THR A 24 -21.37 -14.00 -48.56
N ALA A 25 -22.58 -14.46 -48.25
CA ALA A 25 -23.19 -14.27 -46.95
C ALA A 25 -22.41 -14.97 -45.82
N SER A 26 -21.91 -16.18 -46.07
CA SER A 26 -21.10 -16.93 -45.11
C SER A 26 -19.79 -16.22 -44.80
N VAL A 27 -19.12 -15.68 -45.82
CA VAL A 27 -17.88 -14.91 -45.64
C VAL A 27 -18.11 -13.67 -44.77
N VAL A 28 -19.17 -12.90 -45.03
CA VAL A 28 -19.51 -11.73 -44.20
C VAL A 28 -19.81 -12.14 -42.75
N LEU A 29 -20.57 -13.22 -42.54
CA LEU A 29 -20.86 -13.72 -41.20
C LEU A 29 -19.61 -14.20 -40.45
N MET A 30 -18.67 -14.84 -41.15
CA MET A 30 -17.39 -15.24 -40.56
C MET A 30 -16.59 -14.02 -40.08
N PHE A 31 -16.54 -12.95 -40.86
CA PHE A 31 -15.85 -11.72 -40.45
C PHE A 31 -16.52 -11.06 -39.24
N VAL A 32 -17.86 -10.99 -39.21
CA VAL A 32 -18.59 -10.46 -38.05
C VAL A 32 -18.34 -11.30 -36.80
N MET A 33 -18.41 -12.63 -36.93
CA MET A 33 -18.16 -13.55 -35.82
C MET A 33 -16.72 -13.45 -35.31
N ALA A 34 -15.74 -13.39 -36.23
CA ALA A 34 -14.34 -13.18 -35.86
C ALA A 34 -14.16 -11.87 -35.10
N GLY A 35 -14.80 -10.78 -35.54
CA GLY A 35 -14.78 -9.49 -34.85
C GLY A 35 -15.34 -9.57 -33.42
N LEU A 36 -16.48 -10.24 -33.23
CA LEU A 36 -17.09 -10.43 -31.91
C LEU A 36 -16.24 -11.33 -31.00
N ILE A 37 -15.64 -12.38 -31.54
CA ILE A 37 -14.74 -13.28 -30.80
C ILE A 37 -13.50 -12.50 -30.34
N ILE A 38 -12.88 -11.72 -31.23
CA ILE A 38 -11.71 -10.89 -30.90
C ILE A 38 -12.08 -9.85 -29.83
N GLN A 39 -13.23 -9.19 -29.96
CA GLN A 39 -13.70 -8.22 -28.99
C GLN A 39 -13.93 -8.87 -27.61
N ASN A 40 -14.61 -10.02 -27.55
CA ASN A 40 -14.85 -10.73 -26.30
C ASN A 40 -13.56 -11.26 -25.67
N ALA A 41 -12.64 -11.79 -26.48
CA ALA A 41 -11.32 -12.23 -26.01
C ALA A 41 -10.50 -11.07 -25.45
N ALA A 42 -10.55 -9.90 -26.10
CA ALA A 42 -9.90 -8.69 -25.61
C ALA A 42 -10.51 -8.22 -24.29
N LEU A 43 -11.84 -8.23 -24.15
CA LEU A 43 -12.51 -7.89 -22.89
C LEU A 43 -12.20 -8.87 -21.76
N MET A 44 -12.16 -10.18 -22.04
CA MET A 44 -11.74 -11.19 -21.06
C MET A 44 -10.28 -11.04 -20.65
N SER A 45 -9.40 -10.72 -21.61
CA SER A 45 -7.99 -10.46 -21.35
C SER A 45 -7.80 -9.21 -20.50
N ALA A 46 -8.50 -8.12 -20.84
CA ALA A 46 -8.49 -6.88 -20.06
C ALA A 46 -9.04 -7.11 -18.64
N LYS A 47 -10.12 -7.88 -18.48
CA LYS A 47 -10.67 -8.24 -17.17
C LYS A 47 -9.68 -9.07 -16.35
N THR A 48 -9.04 -10.06 -16.99
CA THR A 48 -8.02 -10.90 -16.34
C THR A 48 -6.81 -10.05 -15.93
N ALA A 49 -6.28 -9.21 -16.81
CA ALA A 49 -5.18 -8.30 -16.51
C ALA A 49 -5.54 -7.33 -15.37
N THR A 50 -6.74 -6.75 -15.39
CA THR A 50 -7.22 -5.85 -14.32
C THR A 50 -7.36 -6.58 -12.98
N ASN A 51 -7.75 -7.86 -12.99
CA ASN A 51 -7.82 -8.68 -11.78
C ASN A 51 -6.43 -9.13 -11.31
N SER A 52 -5.50 -9.42 -12.22
CA SER A 52 -4.10 -9.78 -11.91
C SER A 52 -3.28 -8.61 -11.36
N ILE A 53 -3.53 -7.39 -11.85
CA ILE A 53 -2.94 -6.16 -11.30
C ILE A 53 -3.57 -5.82 -9.94
N GLY A 54 -4.83 -6.23 -9.72
CA GLY A 54 -5.56 -6.09 -8.47
C GLY A 54 -6.11 -4.68 -8.27
N SER A 55 -7.41 -4.55 -8.00
CA SER A 55 -7.97 -3.28 -7.53
C SER A 55 -7.67 -3.11 -6.05
N THR A 56 -6.85 -2.12 -5.69
CA THR A 56 -6.56 -1.79 -4.30
C THR A 56 -7.42 -0.64 -3.82
N VAL A 57 -8.04 -0.79 -2.65
CA VAL A 57 -8.74 0.27 -1.94
C VAL A 57 -7.95 0.61 -0.68
N THR A 58 -7.49 1.86 -0.59
CA THR A 58 -6.77 2.33 0.58
C THR A 58 -7.71 3.15 1.46
N LEU A 59 -7.86 2.71 2.71
CA LEU A 59 -8.41 3.49 3.79
C LEU A 59 -7.28 4.36 4.35
N SER A 60 -7.32 5.65 4.05
CA SER A 60 -6.38 6.64 4.57
C SER A 60 -7.11 7.84 5.13
N GLN A 61 -6.41 8.62 5.96
CA GLN A 61 -6.92 9.88 6.46
C GLN A 61 -7.08 10.89 5.32
N ASN A 62 -8.17 11.66 5.34
CA ASN A 62 -8.36 12.75 4.40
C ASN A 62 -7.55 13.97 4.87
N ARG A 63 -6.26 14.00 4.51
CA ARG A 63 -5.32 15.08 4.89
C ARG A 63 -5.78 16.45 4.40
N GLU A 64 -6.41 16.52 3.24
CA GLU A 64 -6.97 17.75 2.67
C GLU A 64 -8.02 18.37 3.59
N LYS A 65 -9.02 17.59 4.03
CA LYS A 65 -10.03 18.07 4.98
C LYS A 65 -9.43 18.42 6.34
N MET A 66 -8.36 17.73 6.77
CA MET A 66 -7.65 18.10 8.00
C MET A 66 -6.91 19.43 7.85
N MET A 67 -6.20 19.63 6.75
CA MET A 67 -5.52 20.89 6.41
C MET A 67 -6.53 22.05 6.37
N GLN A 68 -7.67 21.86 5.72
CA GLN A 68 -8.73 22.87 5.67
C GLN A 68 -9.32 23.19 7.05
N LYS A 69 -9.55 22.18 7.91
CA LYS A 69 -9.98 22.40 9.30
C LYS A 69 -8.92 23.15 10.10
N MET A 70 -7.65 22.82 9.88
CA MET A 70 -6.52 23.47 10.54
C MET A 70 -6.38 24.93 10.10
N GLN A 71 -6.46 25.20 8.79
CA GLN A 71 -6.43 26.55 8.25
C GLN A 71 -7.59 27.39 8.80
N LYS A 72 -8.80 26.83 8.88
CA LYS A 72 -9.96 27.50 9.51
C LYS A 72 -9.77 27.77 11.00
N LYS A 73 -9.19 26.83 11.76
CA LYS A 73 -8.88 27.04 13.19
C LYS A 73 -7.81 28.12 13.39
N MET A 74 -6.80 28.14 12.52
CA MET A 74 -5.71 29.12 12.55
C MET A 74 -6.17 30.52 12.11
N SER A 75 -7.14 30.61 11.20
CA SER A 75 -7.76 31.87 10.79
C SER A 75 -8.81 32.42 11.76
N SER A 76 -9.25 31.65 12.76
CA SER A 76 -10.30 32.07 13.72
C SER A 76 -9.78 32.30 15.15
N SER A 77 -8.54 31.93 15.47
CA SER A 77 -7.90 32.23 16.75
C SER A 77 -7.09 33.52 16.65
N SER A 78 -7.66 34.64 17.11
CA SER A 78 -6.87 35.80 17.52
C SER A 78 -6.01 35.38 18.73
N ALA A 79 -4.73 35.73 18.68
CA ALA A 79 -3.68 35.25 19.58
C ALA A 79 -3.97 35.53 21.06
N THR A 80 -4.64 34.61 21.76
CA THR A 80 -4.58 34.45 23.22
C THR A 80 -5.05 33.03 23.54
N THR A 81 -4.12 32.11 23.83
CA THR A 81 -4.24 30.92 24.70
C THR A 81 -3.10 29.95 24.34
N ASP A 82 -2.25 29.66 25.32
CA ASP A 82 -1.12 28.70 25.34
C ASP A 82 -1.52 27.22 25.13
N GLN A 83 -2.38 26.91 24.16
CA GLN A 83 -2.68 25.54 23.79
C GLN A 83 -2.17 25.26 22.39
N GLN A 84 -1.00 24.61 22.31
CA GLN A 84 -0.57 23.94 21.10
C GLN A 84 -1.73 23.07 20.58
N PRO A 85 -2.16 23.22 19.31
CA PRO A 85 -3.25 22.43 18.78
C PRO A 85 -2.89 20.95 18.84
N THR A 86 -3.56 20.20 19.72
CA THR A 86 -3.35 18.76 19.85
C THR A 86 -3.90 18.05 18.62
N PHE A 87 -3.00 17.43 17.86
CA PHE A 87 -3.33 16.73 16.62
C PHE A 87 -3.94 15.36 16.94
N THR A 88 -5.26 15.32 17.11
CA THR A 88 -5.98 14.05 17.23
C THR A 88 -6.21 13.48 15.83
N GLN A 89 -5.32 12.59 15.39
CA GLN A 89 -5.51 11.86 14.14
C GLN A 89 -6.78 10.99 14.24
N PRO A 90 -7.71 11.09 13.28
CA PRO A 90 -8.82 10.15 13.20
C PRO A 90 -8.23 8.78 12.90
N THR A 91 -8.37 7.89 13.87
CA THR A 91 -7.90 6.51 13.82
C THR A 91 -9.11 5.60 13.78
N THR A 92 -9.03 4.52 13.02
CA THR A 92 -10.03 3.44 13.11
C THR A 92 -9.48 2.33 13.99
N THR A 93 -10.36 1.50 14.53
CA THR A 93 -9.96 0.36 15.37
C THR A 93 -9.57 -0.82 14.48
N ILE A 94 -8.56 -1.59 14.91
CA ILE A 94 -8.16 -2.85 14.27
C ILE A 94 -9.38 -3.78 14.08
N ALA A 95 -10.32 -3.80 15.03
CA ALA A 95 -11.54 -4.60 14.96
C ALA A 95 -12.42 -4.26 13.75
N LYS A 96 -12.64 -2.97 13.46
CA LYS A 96 -13.41 -2.53 12.29
C LYS A 96 -12.71 -2.92 10.98
N VAL A 97 -11.39 -2.80 10.97
CA VAL A 97 -10.55 -3.19 9.82
C VAL A 97 -10.61 -4.70 9.57
N LYS A 98 -10.52 -5.52 10.61
CA LYS A 98 -10.68 -6.97 10.50
C LYS A 98 -12.09 -7.36 10.03
N LYS A 99 -13.14 -6.65 10.46
CA LYS A 99 -14.52 -6.83 9.93
C LYS A 99 -14.61 -6.53 8.43
N ILE A 100 -14.01 -5.42 7.96
CA ILE A 100 -13.99 -5.07 6.54
C ILE A 100 -13.16 -6.08 5.73
N ALA A 101 -12.05 -6.56 6.29
CA ALA A 101 -11.20 -7.58 5.67
C ALA A 101 -11.90 -8.94 5.52
N ALA A 102 -12.87 -9.26 6.37
CA ALA A 102 -13.64 -10.50 6.30
C ALA A 102 -14.72 -10.51 5.19
N LEU A 103 -14.91 -9.41 4.46
CA LEU A 103 -15.84 -9.35 3.34
C LEU A 103 -15.35 -10.25 2.19
N SER A 104 -16.27 -10.98 1.55
CA SER A 104 -15.95 -12.00 0.53
C SER A 104 -15.21 -11.48 -0.71
N ASN A 105 -15.23 -10.16 -0.95
CA ASN A 105 -14.54 -9.55 -2.08
C ASN A 105 -13.09 -9.12 -1.78
N VAL A 106 -12.61 -9.31 -0.55
CA VAL A 106 -11.24 -8.97 -0.14
C VAL A 106 -10.34 -10.19 -0.32
N ALA A 107 -9.37 -10.11 -1.23
CA ALA A 107 -8.37 -11.16 -1.42
C ALA A 107 -7.28 -11.11 -0.34
N SER A 108 -6.84 -9.90 0.00
CA SER A 108 -5.84 -9.65 1.04
C SER A 108 -5.96 -8.24 1.60
N TYR A 109 -5.39 -8.01 2.77
CA TYR A 109 -5.26 -6.67 3.33
C TYR A 109 -3.90 -6.48 3.98
N ASN A 110 -3.44 -5.22 4.02
CA ASN A 110 -2.21 -4.84 4.68
C ASN A 110 -2.45 -3.57 5.49
N ILE A 111 -2.22 -3.65 6.80
CA ILE A 111 -2.23 -2.49 7.69
C ILE A 111 -0.85 -1.87 7.65
N SER A 112 -0.75 -0.55 7.46
CA SER A 112 0.51 0.19 7.53
C SER A 112 0.42 1.32 8.55
N THR A 113 1.40 1.39 9.43
CA THR A 113 1.57 2.44 10.43
C THR A 113 3.03 2.85 10.53
N SER A 114 3.30 4.11 10.84
CA SER A 114 4.65 4.64 10.94
C SER A 114 4.92 5.18 12.34
N ALA A 115 6.09 4.86 12.90
CA ALA A 115 6.58 5.38 14.17
C ALA A 115 8.03 5.83 14.03
N SER A 116 8.41 6.91 14.72
CA SER A 116 9.81 7.37 14.79
C SER A 116 10.43 6.94 16.11
N VAL A 117 11.60 6.30 16.05
CA VAL A 117 12.38 5.90 17.24
C VAL A 117 13.82 6.40 17.14
N ASN A 118 14.49 6.46 18.29
CA ASN A 118 15.91 6.76 18.36
C ASN A 118 16.72 5.46 18.38
N ALA A 119 17.83 5.41 17.66
CA ALA A 119 18.73 4.28 17.70
C ALA A 119 19.40 4.17 19.09
N SER A 120 19.48 2.96 19.66
CA SER A 120 20.09 2.71 20.96
C SER A 120 21.08 1.55 20.90
N GLY A 121 22.38 1.88 20.87
CA GLY A 121 23.45 0.89 20.71
C GLY A 121 23.69 0.47 19.26
N PHE A 122 23.21 1.26 18.29
CA PHE A 122 23.58 1.18 16.87
C PHE A 122 23.47 2.59 16.26
N ASN A 123 24.15 2.81 15.14
CA ASN A 123 24.20 4.09 14.44
C ASN A 123 23.19 4.10 13.30
N ALA A 124 22.41 5.19 13.20
CA ALA A 124 21.66 5.48 11.99
C ALA A 124 22.62 5.78 10.84
N VAL A 125 22.24 5.42 9.61
CA VAL A 125 23.02 5.75 8.42
C VAL A 125 22.91 7.26 8.21
N SER A 126 24.04 7.97 8.15
CA SER A 126 24.02 9.39 7.84
C SER A 126 23.80 9.55 6.34
N THR A 127 22.58 9.88 5.90
CA THR A 127 22.43 10.44 4.56
C THR A 127 22.98 11.86 4.57
N SER A 128 23.94 12.13 3.68
CA SER A 128 24.37 13.47 3.34
C SER A 128 23.30 14.25 2.56
N SER A 129 22.04 14.18 2.99
CA SER A 129 20.99 15.11 2.61
C SER A 129 21.13 16.37 3.48
N ALA A 130 22.32 16.95 3.47
CA ALA A 130 22.51 18.34 3.82
C ALA A 130 21.91 19.17 2.67
N SER A 131 20.58 19.20 2.56
CA SER A 131 19.96 20.40 2.01
C SER A 131 20.19 21.47 3.06
N SER A 132 21.28 22.21 2.84
CA SER A 132 21.54 23.52 3.40
C SER A 132 20.24 24.32 3.51
N GLN A 133 19.61 24.29 4.67
CA GLN A 133 18.78 25.41 5.10
C GLN A 133 19.75 26.45 5.65
N THR A 134 20.41 27.15 4.74
CA THR A 134 21.05 28.42 5.00
C THR A 134 19.91 29.38 5.38
N GLY A 135 19.67 29.53 6.68
CA GLY A 135 18.57 30.35 7.18
C GLY A 135 18.42 30.32 8.69
N MET A 136 19.25 31.14 9.35
CA MET A 136 19.28 31.52 10.77
C MET A 136 20.24 30.74 11.67
N GLY A 137 21.40 31.39 11.89
CA GLY A 137 22.45 30.97 12.80
C GLY A 137 22.01 30.99 14.26
N GLY A 138 22.32 29.90 14.94
CA GLY A 138 22.45 29.79 16.38
C GLY A 138 23.72 29.00 16.68
N PRO A 139 24.64 29.47 17.54
CA PRO A 139 25.86 28.74 17.88
C PRO A 139 25.51 27.64 18.89
N PHE A 140 25.11 26.47 18.39
CA PHE A 140 24.94 25.29 19.23
C PHE A 140 25.55 24.05 18.58
N GLY A 141 26.73 23.70 19.10
CA GLY A 141 27.04 22.34 19.54
C GLY A 141 26.87 21.22 18.52
N ASN A 142 28.02 20.76 18.03
CA ASN A 142 28.26 19.40 17.53
C ASN A 142 27.71 18.34 18.50
N SER A 143 26.42 18.02 18.37
CA SER A 143 25.79 16.84 18.96
C SER A 143 25.50 15.88 17.82
N SER A 144 26.29 14.80 17.77
CA SER A 144 26.04 13.63 16.94
C SER A 144 24.67 13.07 17.34
N SER A 145 23.61 13.57 16.70
CA SER A 145 22.28 13.01 16.84
C SER A 145 22.28 11.74 16.02
N ASN A 146 22.27 10.59 16.71
CA ASN A 146 21.92 9.32 16.09
C ASN A 146 20.59 9.54 15.35
N GLY A 147 20.64 9.57 14.01
CA GLY A 147 19.50 9.93 13.17
C GLY A 147 18.23 9.18 13.58
N SER A 148 17.09 9.85 13.46
CA SER A 148 15.79 9.23 13.75
C SER A 148 15.57 8.03 12.81
N ILE A 149 15.27 6.87 13.39
CA ILE A 149 14.93 5.66 12.63
C ILE A 149 13.42 5.63 12.43
N GLN A 150 13.00 5.40 11.18
CA GLN A 150 11.59 5.25 10.83
C GLN A 150 11.20 3.78 10.89
N ILE A 151 10.24 3.43 11.74
CA ILE A 151 9.64 2.10 11.80
C ILE A 151 8.35 2.10 11.00
N ASN A 152 8.34 1.36 9.90
CA ASN A 152 7.18 1.08 9.08
C ASN A 152 6.55 -0.24 9.53
N GLY A 153 5.55 -0.14 10.40
CA GLY A 153 4.74 -1.25 10.84
C GLY A 153 3.82 -1.74 9.73
N VAL A 154 3.91 -3.02 9.37
CA VAL A 154 3.10 -3.66 8.33
C VAL A 154 2.48 -4.96 8.82
N SER A 155 1.36 -5.38 8.22
CA SER A 155 0.85 -6.75 8.44
C SER A 155 1.72 -7.79 7.74
N THR A 156 2.17 -7.48 6.52
CA THR A 156 3.14 -8.28 5.77
C THR A 156 4.09 -7.37 4.99
N THR A 157 5.37 -7.75 4.88
CA THR A 157 6.31 -6.97 4.06
C THR A 157 5.96 -7.07 2.57
N ALA A 158 5.51 -8.24 2.11
CA ALA A 158 5.12 -8.45 0.72
C ALA A 158 3.95 -7.58 0.26
N GLY A 159 3.02 -7.24 1.17
CA GLY A 159 1.90 -6.34 0.87
C GLY A 159 2.22 -4.86 1.06
N SER A 160 3.46 -4.49 1.40
CA SER A 160 3.86 -3.09 1.47
C SER A 160 4.14 -2.53 0.08
N ALA A 161 3.85 -1.23 -0.12
CA ALA A 161 3.97 -0.58 -1.42
C ALA A 161 5.36 -0.72 -2.06
N ASN A 162 6.42 -0.61 -1.26
CA ASN A 162 7.80 -0.66 -1.76
C ASN A 162 8.21 -2.06 -2.23
N PHE A 163 7.74 -3.12 -1.56
CA PHE A 163 8.00 -4.49 -1.98
C PHE A 163 7.11 -4.90 -3.16
N ALA A 164 5.85 -4.46 -3.18
CA ALA A 164 4.95 -4.69 -4.31
C ALA A 164 5.44 -3.99 -5.59
N ALA A 165 5.99 -2.78 -5.46
CA ALA A 165 6.57 -2.02 -6.57
C ALA A 165 7.98 -2.50 -6.97
N GLY A 166 8.59 -3.44 -6.22
CA GLY A 166 9.96 -3.92 -6.47
C GLY A 166 11.06 -2.90 -6.17
N THR A 167 10.74 -1.77 -5.52
CA THR A 167 11.73 -0.79 -5.04
C THR A 167 12.43 -1.25 -3.77
N ALA A 168 11.87 -2.21 -3.05
CA ALA A 168 12.53 -2.94 -1.97
C ALA A 168 12.55 -4.44 -2.27
N LYS A 169 13.70 -5.10 -2.06
CA LYS A 169 13.89 -6.53 -2.29
C LYS A 169 14.53 -7.20 -1.10
N MET A 170 14.00 -8.34 -0.67
CA MET A 170 14.64 -9.16 0.36
C MET A 170 15.97 -9.72 -0.18
N ILE A 171 17.04 -9.58 0.59
CA ILE A 171 18.36 -10.14 0.28
C ILE A 171 18.74 -11.29 1.20
N SER A 172 18.24 -11.29 2.45
CA SER A 172 18.51 -12.36 3.42
C SER A 172 17.36 -12.53 4.41
N GLY A 173 17.18 -13.76 4.90
CA GLY A 173 16.15 -14.12 5.87
C GLY A 173 14.73 -14.07 5.29
N ARG A 174 13.78 -13.55 6.07
CA ARG A 174 12.36 -13.48 5.69
C ARG A 174 11.75 -12.12 5.99
N GLY A 175 10.71 -11.77 5.25
CA GLY A 175 9.85 -10.61 5.56
C GLY A 175 9.00 -10.80 6.81
N ILE A 176 8.35 -9.73 7.25
CA ILE A 176 7.27 -9.73 8.23
C ILE A 176 6.06 -10.46 7.64
N LYS A 177 5.47 -11.35 8.44
CA LYS A 177 4.25 -12.12 8.11
C LYS A 177 3.15 -11.80 9.12
N ALA A 178 1.91 -12.17 8.80
CA ALA A 178 0.78 -12.03 9.73
C ALA A 178 1.02 -12.76 11.07
N SER A 179 1.77 -13.86 11.07
CA SER A 179 2.18 -14.59 12.27
C SER A 179 3.17 -13.84 13.19
N ASP A 180 3.70 -12.69 12.74
CA ASP A 180 4.56 -11.81 13.53
C ASP A 180 3.76 -10.71 14.26
N GLU A 181 2.42 -10.75 14.20
CA GLU A 181 1.56 -9.92 15.06
C GLU A 181 1.95 -10.11 16.53
N ASN A 182 2.10 -9.00 17.26
CA ASN A 182 2.58 -8.94 18.65
C ASN A 182 3.98 -9.51 18.89
N LYS A 183 4.81 -9.64 17.85
CA LYS A 183 6.21 -10.04 17.97
C LYS A 183 7.14 -8.89 17.62
N ASN A 184 8.27 -8.85 18.33
CA ASN A 184 9.32 -7.85 18.16
C ASN A 184 10.31 -8.27 17.06
N ASN A 185 9.79 -8.67 15.90
CA ASN A 185 10.59 -9.06 14.74
C ASN A 185 10.70 -7.88 13.77
N VAL A 186 11.90 -7.65 13.25
CA VAL A 186 12.17 -6.55 12.32
C VAL A 186 12.94 -7.00 11.08
N VAL A 187 12.73 -6.25 10.01
CA VAL A 187 13.41 -6.40 8.73
C VAL A 187 14.11 -5.06 8.44
N ILE A 188 15.43 -5.10 8.37
CA ILE A 188 16.28 -3.90 8.30
C ILE A 188 16.86 -3.71 6.90
N GLU A 189 17.20 -2.47 6.57
CA GLU A 189 17.86 -2.14 5.31
C GLU A 189 19.33 -2.62 5.32
N SER A 190 19.86 -2.95 4.14
CA SER A 190 21.18 -3.55 3.93
C SER A 190 22.37 -2.66 4.31
N GLU A 191 22.30 -1.36 4.05
CA GLU A 191 23.31 -0.38 4.47
C GLU A 191 23.26 -0.17 5.98
N LEU A 192 22.07 -0.09 6.58
CA LEU A 192 21.93 -0.03 8.05
C LEU A 192 22.51 -1.29 8.72
N ALA A 193 22.25 -2.46 8.13
CA ALA A 193 22.82 -3.72 8.61
C ALA A 193 24.35 -3.72 8.49
N SER A 194 24.89 -3.30 7.34
CA SER A 194 26.33 -3.29 7.07
C SER A 194 27.07 -2.29 7.97
N ALA A 195 26.53 -1.08 8.14
CA ALA A 195 27.11 -0.04 9.00
C ALA A 195 27.23 -0.45 10.47
N ASN A 196 26.37 -1.38 10.92
CA ASN A 196 26.31 -1.84 12.30
C ASN A 196 26.72 -3.31 12.48
N ASN A 197 27.27 -3.94 11.43
CA ASN A 197 27.66 -5.36 11.41
C ASN A 197 26.53 -6.34 11.82
N LEU A 198 25.28 -6.00 11.52
CA LEU A 198 24.10 -6.78 11.88
C LEU A 198 23.82 -7.89 10.87
N LYS A 199 23.39 -9.05 11.37
CA LYS A 199 22.99 -10.23 10.60
C LYS A 199 21.59 -10.69 11.01
N VAL A 200 21.00 -11.55 10.17
CA VAL A 200 19.74 -12.21 10.50
C VAL A 200 19.95 -13.09 11.74
N GLY A 201 19.12 -12.88 12.77
CA GLY A 201 19.23 -13.52 14.07
C GLY A 201 19.62 -12.55 15.19
N ASP A 202 20.28 -11.45 14.86
CA ASP A 202 20.79 -10.49 15.84
C ASP A 202 19.67 -9.71 16.52
N ARG A 203 19.99 -9.12 17.67
CA ARG A 203 19.07 -8.28 18.44
C ARG A 203 19.57 -6.85 18.50
N ILE A 204 18.68 -5.91 18.18
CA ILE A 204 18.92 -4.48 18.31
C ILE A 204 17.94 -3.86 19.31
N LYS A 205 18.25 -2.67 19.82
CA LYS A 205 17.41 -1.96 20.77
C LYS A 205 17.04 -0.58 20.22
N PHE A 206 15.77 -0.24 20.27
CA PHE A 206 15.30 1.11 19.97
C PHE A 206 14.97 1.83 21.26
N ALA A 207 15.31 3.12 21.35
CA ALA A 207 14.83 4.00 22.40
C ALA A 207 13.59 4.75 21.90
N ASN A 208 12.55 4.83 22.74
CA ASN A 208 11.37 5.61 22.39
C ASN A 208 11.74 7.11 22.26
N THR A 209 11.15 7.80 21.29
CA THR A 209 11.34 9.24 21.09
C THR A 209 10.75 10.07 22.22
N SER A 210 9.67 9.60 22.86
CA SER A 210 9.06 10.30 24.01
C SER A 210 9.73 10.00 25.34
N ASP A 211 10.45 8.88 25.46
CA ASP A 211 11.14 8.48 26.70
C ASP A 211 12.35 7.61 26.35
N ALA A 212 13.55 8.20 26.42
CA ALA A 212 14.81 7.55 26.11
C ALA A 212 15.14 6.36 27.04
N SER A 213 14.48 6.26 28.20
CA SER A 213 14.64 5.17 29.15
C SER A 213 13.92 3.90 28.71
N LYS A 214 12.84 4.04 27.92
CA LYS A 214 12.10 2.91 27.36
C LYS A 214 12.83 2.35 26.15
N LYS A 215 13.54 1.24 26.39
CA LYS A 215 14.27 0.50 25.36
C LYS A 215 13.50 -0.74 24.93
N THR A 216 13.16 -0.83 23.65
CA THR A 216 12.49 -2.00 23.07
C THR A 216 13.51 -2.87 22.35
N SER A 217 13.70 -4.11 22.82
CA SER A 217 14.57 -5.09 22.15
C SER A 217 13.80 -5.81 21.04
N VAL A 218 14.37 -5.79 19.84
CA VAL A 218 13.82 -6.45 18.64
C VAL A 218 14.82 -7.43 18.05
N LYS A 219 14.32 -8.42 17.31
CA LYS A 219 15.12 -9.43 16.60
C LYS A 219 15.08 -9.19 15.10
N VAL A 220 16.25 -9.16 14.47
CA VAL A 220 16.39 -9.06 13.01
C VAL A 220 16.04 -10.42 12.40
N VAL A 221 14.96 -10.48 11.61
CA VAL A 221 14.51 -11.71 10.91
C VAL A 221 14.77 -11.67 9.41
N GLY A 222 15.14 -10.51 8.88
CA GLY A 222 15.46 -10.34 7.47
C GLY A 222 16.21 -9.05 7.20
N ILE A 223 16.88 -9.02 6.07
CA ILE A 223 17.58 -7.86 5.54
C ILE A 223 17.05 -7.63 4.13
N TYR A 224 16.67 -6.40 3.82
CA TYR A 224 16.22 -5.99 2.50
C TYR A 224 17.16 -4.92 1.93
N ASN A 225 17.18 -4.79 0.62
CA ASN A 225 17.86 -3.71 -0.08
C ASN A 225 16.81 -2.82 -0.76
N ALA A 226 16.90 -1.52 -0.53
CA ALA A 226 16.12 -0.53 -1.27
C ALA A 226 16.90 -0.11 -2.52
N LYS A 227 16.23 -0.07 -3.68
CA LYS A 227 16.71 0.72 -4.80
C LYS A 227 16.56 2.18 -4.41
N THR A 228 17.68 2.84 -4.11
CA THR A 228 17.74 4.25 -3.75
C THR A 228 17.34 5.12 -4.95
N THR A 229 16.03 5.39 -5.09
CA THR A 229 15.56 6.52 -5.90
C THR A 229 15.40 7.72 -4.98
N THR A 230 16.53 8.29 -4.56
CA THR A 230 16.58 9.57 -3.85
C THR A 230 16.31 10.69 -4.85
N ASN A 231 15.05 10.83 -5.27
CA ASN A 231 14.57 12.10 -5.78
C ASN A 231 14.34 12.97 -4.55
N GLY A 232 15.20 14.00 -4.37
CA GLY A 232 15.45 14.79 -3.16
C GLY A 232 14.29 15.59 -2.55
N PHE A 233 13.09 15.02 -2.49
CA PHE A 233 11.89 15.59 -1.86
C PHE A 233 11.19 14.62 -0.89
N SER A 234 11.61 13.35 -0.81
CA SER A 234 11.05 12.38 0.12
C SER A 234 11.67 12.55 1.51
N HIS A 235 10.86 12.96 2.49
CA HIS A 235 11.21 13.07 3.91
C HIS A 235 11.42 11.72 4.62
N GLN A 236 11.49 10.63 3.85
CA GLN A 236 11.75 9.28 4.36
C GLN A 236 13.00 8.77 3.70
N ASP A 237 14.06 8.71 4.49
CA ASP A 237 15.30 8.07 4.08
C ASP A 237 15.08 6.55 4.07
N PRO A 238 15.13 5.90 2.89
CA PRO A 238 14.94 4.45 2.80
C PRO A 238 16.02 3.68 3.57
N LEU A 239 17.20 4.28 3.79
CA LEU A 239 18.35 3.68 4.50
C LEU A 239 18.12 3.59 6.01
N ASN A 240 17.35 4.52 6.57
CA ASN A 240 16.96 4.53 7.99
C ASN A 240 15.53 4.03 8.22
N THR A 241 14.98 3.27 7.27
CA THR A 241 13.65 2.67 7.39
C THR A 241 13.77 1.20 7.81
N ILE A 242 12.96 0.80 8.80
CA ILE A 242 12.87 -0.58 9.31
C ILE A 242 11.44 -1.05 9.18
N TYR A 243 11.20 -2.26 8.68
CA TYR A 243 9.88 -2.87 8.68
C TYR A 243 9.67 -3.72 9.92
N ALA A 244 8.51 -3.58 10.55
CA ALA A 244 8.11 -4.35 11.73
C ALA A 244 6.65 -4.78 11.63
N SER A 245 6.15 -5.52 12.63
CA SER A 245 4.72 -5.72 12.79
C SER A 245 4.02 -4.39 13.09
N TYR A 246 2.83 -4.20 12.52
CA TYR A 246 2.02 -2.99 12.78
C TYR A 246 1.71 -2.79 14.27
N THR A 247 1.61 -3.88 15.05
CA THR A 247 1.42 -3.86 16.50
C THR A 247 2.62 -3.25 17.22
N LEU A 248 3.85 -3.58 16.83
CA LEU A 248 5.06 -3.01 17.40
C LEU A 248 5.17 -1.51 17.10
N SER A 249 4.88 -1.11 15.86
CA SER A 249 4.87 0.31 15.48
C SER A 249 3.83 1.10 16.29
N ASN A 250 2.64 0.52 16.49
CA ASN A 250 1.60 1.14 17.31
C ASN A 250 1.98 1.30 18.78
N GLU A 251 2.61 0.27 19.38
CA GLU A 251 3.14 0.34 20.74
C GLU A 251 4.18 1.46 20.88
N LEU A 252 5.12 1.53 19.94
CA LEU A 252 6.17 2.57 19.94
C LEU A 252 5.62 3.98 19.75
N ALA A 253 4.57 4.13 18.95
CA ALA A 253 3.87 5.40 18.74
C ALA A 253 2.83 5.73 19.83
N GLY A 254 2.58 4.85 20.80
CA GLY A 254 1.53 5.04 21.81
C GLY A 254 0.10 5.04 21.23
N THR A 255 -0.10 4.35 20.10
CA THR A 255 -1.38 4.27 19.37
C THR A 255 -1.91 2.85 19.30
N GLU A 256 -1.78 2.10 20.41
CA GLU A 256 -2.27 0.73 20.51
C GLU A 256 -3.75 0.63 20.12
N GLY A 257 -4.10 -0.44 19.40
CA GLY A 257 -5.47 -0.69 18.93
C GLY A 257 -5.96 0.20 17.79
N LYS A 258 -5.18 1.22 17.38
CA LYS A 258 -5.54 2.21 16.37
C LYS A 258 -4.77 2.00 15.08
N VAL A 259 -5.42 2.28 13.94
CA VAL A 259 -4.77 2.21 12.63
C VAL A 259 -5.15 3.41 11.77
N SER A 260 -4.16 3.87 11.00
CA SER A 260 -4.24 5.10 10.19
C SER A 260 -4.32 4.83 8.70
N ASN A 261 -3.63 3.79 8.22
CA ASN A 261 -3.65 3.39 6.81
C ASN A 261 -3.86 1.87 6.68
N VAL A 262 -4.80 1.48 5.82
CA VAL A 262 -5.04 0.08 5.47
C VAL A 262 -5.28 -0.03 3.98
N THR A 263 -4.57 -0.93 3.32
CA THR A 263 -4.78 -1.24 1.91
C THR A 263 -5.46 -2.59 1.79
N TYR A 264 -6.62 -2.63 1.12
CA TYR A 264 -7.34 -3.86 0.80
C TYR A 264 -7.18 -4.15 -0.68
N THR A 265 -6.75 -5.36 -1.01
CA THR A 265 -6.70 -5.86 -2.38
C THR A 265 -7.97 -6.64 -2.66
N MET A 266 -8.71 -6.22 -3.69
CA MET A 266 -9.96 -6.87 -4.09
C MET A 266 -9.69 -8.13 -4.92
N ALA A 267 -10.50 -9.18 -4.69
CA ALA A 267 -10.50 -10.39 -5.52
C ALA A 267 -11.15 -10.14 -6.89
N ASP A 268 -12.18 -9.29 -6.93
CA ASP A 268 -12.87 -8.88 -8.15
C ASP A 268 -12.98 -7.36 -8.21
N SER A 269 -12.27 -6.77 -9.18
CA SER A 269 -12.22 -5.33 -9.41
C SER A 269 -13.58 -4.72 -9.81
N SER A 270 -14.52 -5.52 -10.31
CA SER A 270 -15.87 -5.02 -10.66
C SER A 270 -16.73 -4.71 -9.43
N LYS A 271 -16.44 -5.33 -8.28
CA LYS A 271 -17.20 -5.19 -7.03
C LYS A 271 -16.63 -4.13 -6.09
N THR A 272 -15.56 -3.43 -6.48
CA THR A 272 -14.90 -2.40 -5.67
C THR A 272 -15.86 -1.29 -5.19
N LYS A 273 -16.80 -0.84 -6.04
CA LYS A 273 -17.79 0.19 -5.66
C LYS A 273 -18.74 -0.30 -4.56
N ALA A 274 -19.20 -1.54 -4.66
CA ALA A 274 -20.05 -2.15 -3.63
C ALA A 274 -19.29 -2.33 -2.31
N PHE A 275 -18.04 -2.77 -2.38
CA PHE A 275 -17.14 -2.86 -1.22
C PHE A 275 -16.99 -1.51 -0.52
N ILE A 276 -16.71 -0.42 -1.25
CA ILE A 276 -16.55 0.92 -0.68
C ILE A 276 -17.81 1.36 0.08
N LYS A 277 -19.00 1.05 -0.43
CA LYS A 277 -20.27 1.40 0.21
C LYS A 277 -20.42 0.69 1.56
N VAL A 278 -20.19 -0.63 1.60
CA VAL A 278 -20.26 -1.43 2.82
C VAL A 278 -19.18 -1.03 3.83
N ALA A 279 -17.94 -0.82 3.36
CA ALA A 279 -16.83 -0.40 4.22
C ALA A 279 -17.12 0.94 4.91
N LYS A 280 -17.74 1.90 4.20
CA LYS A 280 -18.15 3.18 4.80
C LYS A 280 -19.21 3.01 5.89
N GLN A 281 -20.14 2.08 5.73
CA GLN A 281 -21.14 1.79 6.77
C GLN A 281 -20.47 1.24 8.04
N ILE A 282 -19.59 0.25 7.89
CA ILE A 282 -18.85 -0.35 9.03
C ILE A 282 -17.96 0.66 9.76
N LEU A 283 -17.43 1.67 9.04
CA LEU A 283 -16.64 2.73 9.66
C LEU A 283 -17.48 3.72 10.46
N ASN A 284 -18.72 3.97 10.02
CA ASN A 284 -19.64 4.94 10.62
C ASN A 284 -20.51 4.36 11.76
N ASP A 285 -20.65 3.03 11.84
CA ASP A 285 -21.20 2.30 13.01
C ASP A 285 -20.26 2.38 14.22
#